data_AF-A0A7R9F9P3-F1
#
_entry.id   AF-A0A7R9F9P3-F1
#
_cell.length_a   1.000
_cell.length_b   1.000
_cell.length_c   1.000
_cell.angle_alpha   90.00
_cell.angle_beta   90.00
_cell.angle_gamma   90.00
#
_symmetry.space_group_name_H-M   'P 1'
#
loop_
_entity.id
_entity.type
_entity.pdbx_description
1 polymer ?
#
loop_
_entity_poly.entity_id
_entity_poly.type
_entity_poly.pdbx_seq_one_letter_code
_entity_poly.pdbx_strand_id
1 'polypeptide(L)'
;MARGYDCSFCVWLSSSAAHILVSVSSVYGVNTTCDLKGLVCIFDKWEILNTLQPHWSGETNLNCECPSGCDELELDVVFSSSGTWSPRNVSSVEIELGLLPTERYKRNVVRGPLDLVVSMGGATGLFVGASLLSFVEFLYYFTVRLCGTVRMR
;
A
#
# COMPACT_ATOMS: atom_id res chain seq x y z
N MET A 1 27.23 -8.20 34.21
CA MET A 1 27.13 -6.73 34.25
C MET A 1 27.49 -6.21 32.87
N ALA A 2 26.54 -6.25 31.92
CA ALA A 2 26.75 -5.82 30.55
C ALA A 2 26.66 -4.28 30.51
N ARG A 3 27.79 -3.62 30.26
CA ARG A 3 27.82 -2.17 30.02
C ARG A 3 27.23 -1.90 28.65
N GLY A 4 26.26 -0.99 28.60
CA GLY A 4 25.52 -0.61 27.40
C GLY A 4 26.42 -0.06 26.30
N TYR A 5 26.25 -0.62 25.12
CA TYR A 5 26.67 -0.04 23.85
C TYR A 5 25.41 -0.01 23.00
N ASP A 6 24.95 1.17 22.60
CA ASP A 6 23.73 1.37 21.82
C ASP A 6 23.90 0.83 20.40
N CYS A 7 23.44 -0.39 20.14
CA CYS A 7 23.30 -0.91 18.78
C CYS A 7 22.10 -0.28 18.04
N SER A 8 21.30 0.53 18.76
CA SER A 8 20.10 1.23 18.29
C SER A 8 20.34 2.10 17.05
N PHE A 9 21.52 2.69 16.89
CA PHE A 9 21.78 3.66 15.82
C PHE A 9 21.90 3.02 14.43
N CYS A 10 22.50 1.83 14.30
CA CYS A 10 22.67 1.19 12.99
C CYS A 10 21.42 0.42 12.52
N VAL A 11 20.56 -0.03 13.43
CA VAL A 11 19.31 -0.74 13.11
C VAL A 11 18.24 0.19 12.53
N TRP A 12 18.22 1.48 12.93
CA TRP A 12 17.28 2.46 12.37
C TRP A 12 17.52 2.74 10.86
N LEU A 13 18.74 2.57 10.35
CA LEU A 13 19.04 2.76 8.92
C LEU A 13 18.43 1.68 8.01
N SER A 14 18.10 0.49 8.51
CA SER A 14 17.49 -0.58 7.69
C SER A 14 15.97 -0.55 7.68
N SER A 15 15.31 0.10 8.65
CA SER A 15 13.85 0.08 8.78
C SER A 15 13.12 1.26 8.12
N SER A 16 13.82 2.32 7.70
CA SER A 16 13.21 3.52 7.11
C SER A 16 13.67 3.79 5.66
N ALA A 17 13.77 2.75 4.83
CA ALA A 17 14.05 2.91 3.41
C ALA A 17 12.76 3.12 2.60
N ALA A 18 12.10 4.26 2.80
CA ALA A 18 11.25 4.82 1.76
C ALA A 18 12.17 5.54 0.77
N HIS A 19 12.34 4.93 -0.41
CA HIS A 19 13.17 5.38 -1.54
C HIS A 19 14.69 5.26 -1.36
N ILE A 20 15.35 4.86 -2.47
CA ILE A 20 16.80 4.86 -2.68
C ILE A 20 17.29 6.31 -2.73
N LEU A 21 17.26 6.97 -1.58
CA LEU A 21 18.07 8.10 -1.21
C LEU A 21 18.39 7.84 0.25
N VAL A 22 19.67 7.87 0.60
CA VAL A 22 20.13 7.86 1.99
C VAL A 22 19.66 9.17 2.63
N SER A 23 18.37 9.31 2.91
CA SER A 23 17.80 10.38 3.71
C SER A 23 17.83 9.90 5.15
N VAL A 24 18.88 10.31 5.85
CA VAL A 24 18.96 10.22 7.30
C VAL A 24 17.78 11.01 7.88
N SER A 25 16.68 10.32 8.19
CA SER A 25 15.65 10.89 9.06
C SER A 25 16.18 10.85 10.48
N SER A 26 16.91 11.91 10.81
CA SER A 26 17.45 12.19 12.13
C SER A 26 16.31 12.52 13.10
N VAL A 27 15.88 11.54 13.88
CA VAL A 27 15.32 11.80 15.20
C VAL A 27 16.50 11.74 16.15
N TYR A 28 16.97 12.91 16.61
CA TYR A 28 18.24 13.19 17.30
C TYR A 28 19.49 13.34 16.40
N GLY A 29 19.90 14.60 16.23
CA GLY A 29 21.05 15.04 15.44
C GLY A 29 22.40 14.51 15.92
N VAL A 30 22.75 13.30 15.51
CA VAL A 30 24.14 12.80 15.46
C VAL A 30 24.27 11.91 14.21
N ASN A 31 24.99 12.36 13.18
CA ASN A 31 25.41 11.50 12.07
C ASN A 31 26.65 10.69 12.52
N THR A 32 26.45 9.62 13.29
CA THR A 32 27.52 8.65 13.58
C THR A 32 27.50 7.54 12.56
N THR A 33 28.45 7.54 11.64
CA THR A 33 28.74 6.34 10.83
C THR A 33 28.92 5.12 11.75
N CYS A 34 28.36 3.97 11.38
CA CYS A 34 28.49 2.75 12.17
C CYS A 34 29.99 2.40 12.32
N ASP A 35 30.53 2.49 13.54
CA ASP A 35 31.92 2.15 13.83
C ASP A 35 32.12 0.61 13.84
N LEU A 36 33.36 0.13 13.82
CA LEU A 36 33.69 -1.31 13.83
C LEU A 36 33.00 -2.06 14.99
N LYS A 37 32.84 -1.42 16.15
CA LYS A 37 32.10 -1.99 17.30
C LYS A 37 30.61 -2.16 17.01
N GLY A 38 30.01 -1.25 16.23
CA GLY A 38 28.64 -1.34 15.75
C GLY A 38 28.46 -2.51 14.77
N LEU A 39 29.41 -2.68 13.83
CA LEU A 39 29.41 -3.84 12.91
C LEU A 39 29.47 -5.18 13.65
N VAL A 40 30.33 -5.29 14.67
CA VAL A 40 30.44 -6.52 15.48
C VAL A 40 29.12 -6.82 16.22
N CYS A 41 28.45 -5.79 16.76
CA CYS A 41 27.16 -6.00 17.42
C CYS A 41 26.08 -6.50 16.45
N ILE A 42 25.99 -5.92 15.24
CA ILE A 42 25.04 -6.34 14.20
C ILE A 42 25.29 -7.79 13.82
N PHE A 43 26.56 -8.15 13.60
CA PHE A 43 26.94 -9.51 13.23
C PHE A 43 26.58 -10.54 14.32
N ASP A 44 26.72 -10.18 15.59
CA ASP A 44 26.31 -11.03 16.73
C ASP A 44 24.78 -11.24 16.81
N LYS A 45 23.99 -10.34 16.22
CA LYS A 45 22.52 -10.39 16.20
C LYS A 45 21.93 -10.64 14.82
N TRP A 46 22.74 -11.09 13.87
CA TRP A 46 22.36 -11.22 12.47
C TRP A 46 21.10 -12.10 12.26
N GLU A 47 20.97 -13.16 13.06
CA GLU A 47 19.87 -14.13 12.95
C GLU A 47 18.51 -13.49 13.20
N ILE A 48 18.45 -12.54 14.15
CA ILE A 48 17.24 -11.79 14.52
C ILE A 48 17.00 -10.64 13.53
N LEU A 49 18.07 -10.10 12.94
CA LEU A 49 18.04 -8.96 12.02
C LEU A 49 17.70 -9.36 10.57
N ASN A 50 18.07 -10.56 10.14
CA ASN A 50 17.84 -11.02 8.76
C ASN A 50 16.43 -11.58 8.53
N THR A 51 15.64 -11.77 9.58
CA THR A 51 14.23 -12.14 9.48
C THR A 51 13.37 -10.88 9.58
N LEU A 52 13.11 -10.26 8.43
CA LEU A 52 12.10 -9.20 8.33
C LEU A 52 10.74 -9.83 8.63
N GLN A 53 10.14 -9.44 9.75
CA GLN A 53 8.82 -9.95 10.14
C GLN A 53 7.78 -8.84 10.06
N PRO A 54 6.66 -9.10 9.36
CA PRO A 54 5.58 -8.15 9.33
C PRO A 54 4.82 -8.17 10.66
N HIS A 55 4.19 -7.05 11.03
CA HIS A 55 3.52 -6.85 12.32
C HIS A 55 2.50 -7.93 12.72
N TRP A 56 1.98 -8.70 11.77
CA TRP A 56 0.98 -9.75 12.00
C TRP A 56 1.54 -11.12 12.43
N SER A 57 2.86 -11.27 12.59
CA SER A 57 3.49 -12.57 12.84
C SER A 57 3.77 -12.90 14.32
N GLY A 58 3.47 -12.00 15.26
CA GLY A 58 3.37 -12.32 16.69
C GLY A 58 4.67 -12.71 17.43
N GLU A 59 5.84 -12.53 16.84
CA GLU A 59 7.15 -12.83 17.46
C GLU A 59 7.92 -11.55 17.85
N THR A 60 8.90 -11.69 18.75
CA THR A 60 9.71 -10.61 19.33
C THR A 60 10.83 -10.10 18.39
N ASN A 61 10.61 -10.15 17.09
CA ASN A 61 11.58 -9.69 16.09
C ASN A 61 11.34 -8.23 15.71
N LEU A 62 12.23 -7.69 14.88
CA LEU A 62 12.18 -6.31 14.45
C LEU A 62 10.97 -6.08 13.54
N ASN A 63 10.06 -5.24 14.01
CA ASN A 63 8.82 -4.90 13.34
C ASN A 63 9.08 -3.83 12.27
N CYS A 64 9.33 -4.26 11.04
CA CYS A 64 9.48 -3.37 9.90
C CYS A 64 8.17 -3.27 9.11
N GLU A 65 7.63 -2.05 8.97
CA GLU A 65 6.48 -1.76 8.11
C GLU A 65 6.98 -1.42 6.70
N CYS A 66 7.27 -2.45 5.91
CA CYS A 66 7.64 -2.30 4.50
C CYS A 66 6.43 -2.64 3.61
N PRO A 67 5.61 -1.66 3.20
CA PRO A 67 4.64 -1.89 2.14
C PRO A 67 5.38 -2.21 0.83
N SER A 68 4.79 -3.07 0.00
CA SER A 68 5.26 -3.30 -1.36
C SER A 68 5.25 -1.98 -2.16
N GLY A 69 6.11 -1.88 -3.17
CA GLY A 69 6.10 -0.73 -4.07
C GLY A 69 4.76 -0.63 -4.80
N CYS A 70 4.33 0.60 -5.11
CA CYS A 70 3.15 0.80 -5.97
C CYS A 70 3.45 0.44 -7.43
N ASP A 71 4.68 0.69 -7.87
CA ASP A 71 5.19 0.38 -9.20
C ASP A 71 6.43 -0.51 -9.04
N GLU A 72 6.32 -1.76 -9.47
CA GLU A 72 7.37 -2.78 -9.35
C GLU A 72 7.72 -3.31 -10.75
N LEU A 73 9.02 -3.37 -11.06
CA LEU A 73 9.53 -3.88 -12.34
C LEU A 73 10.12 -5.27 -12.15
N GLU A 74 9.58 -6.25 -12.87
CA GLU A 74 10.11 -7.61 -12.93
C GLU A 74 10.79 -7.85 -14.29
N LEU A 75 12.09 -8.18 -14.25
CA LEU A 75 12.90 -8.50 -15.42
C LEU A 75 13.25 -9.99 -15.41
N ASP A 76 12.99 -10.67 -16.50
CA ASP A 76 13.32 -12.09 -16.67
C ASP A 76 14.50 -12.28 -17.64
N VAL A 77 15.43 -13.16 -17.29
CA VAL A 77 16.64 -13.43 -18.07
C VAL A 77 16.36 -14.61 -19.01
N VAL A 78 15.96 -14.29 -20.24
CA VAL A 78 15.60 -15.30 -21.26
C VAL A 78 16.83 -16.01 -21.84
N PHE A 79 17.96 -15.30 -21.97
CA PHE A 79 19.20 -15.85 -22.50
C PHE A 79 20.40 -15.20 -21.82
N SER A 80 21.36 -16.02 -21.40
CA SER A 80 22.65 -15.55 -20.91
C SER A 80 23.75 -16.35 -21.58
N SER A 81 24.70 -15.66 -22.20
CA SER A 81 25.91 -16.26 -22.74
C SER A 81 27.12 -15.59 -22.12
N SER A 82 27.95 -16.38 -21.44
CA SER A 82 29.26 -15.93 -21.00
C SER A 82 30.24 -16.05 -22.17
N GLY A 83 30.76 -14.92 -22.66
CA GLY A 83 31.83 -14.94 -23.66
C GLY A 83 33.12 -15.56 -23.12
N THR A 84 33.87 -16.24 -23.99
CA THR A 84 35.15 -16.88 -23.64
C THR A 84 36.19 -15.85 -23.23
N TRP A 85 36.95 -16.15 -22.17
CA TRP A 85 38.10 -15.43 -21.61
C TRP A 85 38.72 -14.39 -22.56
N SER A 86 38.62 -13.11 -22.22
CA SER A 86 39.37 -12.06 -22.90
C SER A 86 40.85 -12.11 -22.44
N PRO A 87 41.83 -12.09 -23.36
CA PRO A 87 43.26 -12.13 -23.00
C PRO A 87 43.75 -10.86 -22.28
N ARG A 88 42.91 -9.83 -22.19
CA ARG A 88 43.11 -8.64 -21.36
C ARG A 88 42.13 -8.77 -20.20
N ASN A 89 42.57 -8.51 -18.95
CA ASN A 89 41.78 -8.56 -17.71
C ASN A 89 40.57 -7.59 -17.72
N VAL A 90 39.62 -7.80 -18.62
CA VAL A 90 38.50 -6.93 -18.92
C VAL A 90 37.27 -7.80 -19.05
N SER A 91 36.29 -7.55 -18.18
CA SER A 91 34.96 -8.13 -18.25
C SER A 91 34.02 -7.14 -18.93
N SER A 92 33.49 -7.50 -20.10
CA SER A 92 32.41 -6.76 -20.76
C SER A 92 31.08 -7.48 -20.51
N VAL A 93 30.09 -6.75 -20.00
CA VAL A 93 28.71 -7.25 -19.83
C VAL A 93 27.84 -6.45 -20.80
N GLU A 94 27.16 -7.18 -21.69
CA GLU A 94 26.20 -6.61 -22.63
C GLU A 94 24.80 -7.09 -22.25
N ILE A 95 23.85 -6.16 -22.18
CA ILE A 95 22.46 -6.42 -21.79
C ILE A 95 21.59 -5.99 -22.95
N GLU A 96 20.92 -6.95 -23.57
CA GLU A 96 19.97 -6.71 -24.66
C GLU A 96 18.54 -6.97 -24.19
N LEU A 97 17.63 -6.08 -24.59
CA LEU A 97 16.20 -6.25 -24.33
C LEU A 97 15.54 -6.87 -25.56
N GLY A 98 14.93 -8.05 -25.41
CA GLY A 98 14.20 -8.70 -26.50
C GLY A 98 12.93 -7.94 -26.91
N LEU A 99 12.27 -7.26 -25.97
CA LEU A 99 11.08 -6.44 -26.19
C LEU A 99 11.10 -5.20 -25.28
N LEU A 100 10.34 -4.18 -25.65
CA LEU A 100 10.13 -3.01 -24.79
C LEU A 100 9.33 -3.42 -23.54
N PRO A 101 9.65 -2.87 -22.36
CA PRO A 101 8.92 -3.16 -21.12
C PRO A 101 7.46 -2.72 -21.27
N THR A 102 6.53 -3.58 -20.86
CA THR A 102 5.07 -3.34 -20.93
C THR A 102 4.44 -3.49 -19.55
N GLU A 103 3.39 -2.71 -19.27
CA GLU A 103 2.61 -2.82 -18.03
C GLU A 103 1.76 -4.11 -18.07
N ARG A 104 2.15 -5.12 -17.27
CA ARG A 104 1.42 -6.40 -17.20
C ARG A 104 0.26 -6.39 -16.20
N TYR A 105 0.44 -5.68 -15.08
CA TYR A 105 -0.52 -5.66 -13.98
C TYR A 105 -0.80 -4.22 -13.54
N LYS A 106 -2.08 -3.85 -13.54
CA LYS A 106 -2.55 -2.53 -13.07
C LYS A 106 -3.74 -2.71 -12.16
N ARG A 107 -3.63 -2.21 -10.93
CA ARG A 107 -4.76 -2.21 -9.99
C ARG A 107 -5.68 -1.04 -10.33
N ASN A 108 -6.87 -1.32 -10.85
CA ASN A 108 -7.89 -0.30 -11.08
C ASN A 108 -8.96 -0.34 -9.99
N VAL A 109 -9.42 0.82 -9.54
CA VAL A 109 -10.52 0.93 -8.58
C VAL A 109 -11.84 0.75 -9.33
N VAL A 110 -12.41 -0.46 -9.23
CA VAL A 110 -13.62 -0.84 -9.97
C VAL A 110 -14.93 -0.26 -9.40
N ARG A 111 -14.93 0.23 -8.15
CA ARG A 111 -16.10 0.86 -7.52
C ARG A 111 -15.73 2.16 -6.85
N GLY A 112 -16.18 3.25 -7.46
CA GLY A 112 -16.05 4.59 -6.92
C GLY A 112 -17.25 4.97 -6.04
N PRO A 113 -17.12 6.05 -5.25
CA PRO A 113 -18.23 6.57 -4.43
C PRO A 113 -19.44 6.97 -5.28
N LEU A 114 -19.21 7.38 -6.54
CA LEU A 114 -20.27 7.74 -7.48
C LEU A 114 -21.16 6.54 -7.84
N ASP A 115 -20.59 5.35 -8.01
CA ASP A 115 -21.34 4.11 -8.30
C ASP A 115 -22.23 3.71 -7.11
N LEU A 116 -21.72 3.92 -5.90
CA LEU A 116 -22.46 3.66 -4.66
C LEU A 116 -23.67 4.60 -4.49
N VAL A 117 -23.48 5.90 -4.73
CA VAL A 117 -24.57 6.88 -4.65
C VAL A 117 -25.61 6.62 -5.74
N VAL A 118 -25.19 6.25 -6.97
CA VAL A 118 -26.10 5.91 -8.06
C VAL A 118 -26.96 4.69 -7.72
N SER A 119 -26.36 3.63 -7.19
CA SER A 119 -27.10 2.41 -6.82
C SER A 119 -28.09 2.67 -5.68
N MET A 120 -27.66 3.40 -4.63
CA MET A 120 -28.51 3.73 -3.49
C MET A 120 -29.63 4.70 -3.89
N GLY A 121 -29.33 5.69 -4.72
CA GLY A 121 -30.32 6.63 -5.25
C GLY A 121 -31.38 5.96 -6.12
N GLY A 122 -31.00 4.99 -6.95
CA GLY A 122 -31.94 4.23 -7.77
C GLY A 122 -32.91 3.39 -6.94
N ALA A 123 -32.41 2.68 -5.93
CA ALA A 123 -33.26 1.90 -5.02
C ALA A 123 -34.19 2.82 -4.20
N THR A 124 -33.64 3.89 -3.62
CA THR A 124 -34.40 4.81 -2.77
C THR A 124 -35.47 5.55 -3.59
N GLY A 125 -35.16 5.99 -4.81
CA GLY A 125 -36.12 6.62 -5.71
C GLY A 125 -37.27 5.69 -6.11
N LEU A 126 -37.01 4.40 -6.30
CA LEU A 126 -38.05 3.42 -6.65
C LEU A 126 -39.01 3.18 -5.48
N PHE A 127 -38.49 2.99 -4.26
CA PHE A 127 -39.30 2.78 -3.06
C PHE A 127 -40.06 4.03 -2.62
N VAL A 128 -39.41 5.20 -2.67
CA VAL A 128 -40.06 6.48 -2.34
C VAL A 128 -41.07 6.83 -3.42
N GLY A 129 -40.77 6.65 -4.70
CA GLY A 129 -41.70 6.94 -5.80
C GLY A 129 -43.00 6.13 -5.71
N ALA A 130 -42.90 4.82 -5.42
CA ALA A 130 -44.07 3.98 -5.18
C ALA A 130 -44.87 4.42 -3.94
N SER A 131 -44.17 4.74 -2.84
CA SER A 131 -44.80 5.22 -1.60
C SER A 131 -45.46 6.60 -1.76
N LEU A 132 -44.87 7.48 -2.56
CA LEU A 132 -45.30 8.86 -2.75
C LEU A 132 -46.55 8.93 -3.63
N LEU A 133 -46.66 8.05 -4.64
CA LEU A 133 -47.90 7.85 -5.40
C LEU A 133 -49.07 7.44 -4.48
N SER A 134 -48.84 6.47 -3.59
CA SER A 134 -49.85 6.06 -2.60
C SER A 134 -50.18 7.16 -1.59
N PHE A 135 -49.19 7.96 -1.19
CA PHE A 135 -49.41 9.07 -0.25
C PHE A 135 -50.22 10.22 -0.87
N VAL A 136 -49.95 10.57 -2.13
CA VAL A 136 -50.74 11.58 -2.87
C VAL A 136 -52.18 11.12 -3.06
N GLU A 137 -52.38 9.83 -3.37
CA GLU A 137 -53.72 9.25 -3.48
C GLU A 137 -54.48 9.33 -2.14
N PHE A 138 -53.80 9.03 -1.02
CA PHE A 138 -54.38 9.17 0.31
C PHE A 138 -54.79 10.62 0.61
N LEU A 139 -53.91 11.60 0.34
CA LEU A 139 -54.23 13.02 0.52
C LEU A 139 -55.40 13.47 -0.37
N TYR A 140 -55.46 13.00 -1.61
CA TYR A 140 -56.56 13.31 -2.52
C TYR A 140 -57.90 12.77 -1.98
N TYR A 141 -57.91 11.52 -1.51
CA TYR A 141 -59.12 10.92 -0.92
C TYR A 141 -59.54 11.67 0.35
N PHE A 142 -58.59 12.00 1.23
CA PHE A 142 -58.86 12.68 2.49
C PHE A 142 -59.39 14.11 2.26
N THR A 143 -58.71 14.91 1.44
CA THR A 143 -59.07 16.31 1.20
C THR A 143 -60.37 16.47 0.43
N VAL A 144 -60.58 15.71 -0.66
CA VAL A 144 -61.80 15.82 -1.48
C VAL A 144 -63.03 15.28 -0.74
N ARG A 145 -62.91 14.15 -0.04
CA ARG A 145 -64.04 13.58 0.73
C ARG A 145 -64.34 14.36 2.00
N LEU A 146 -63.34 14.70 2.83
CA LEU A 146 -63.62 15.50 4.04
C LEU A 146 -64.09 16.90 3.69
N CYS A 147 -63.50 17.59 2.70
CA CYS A 147 -63.94 18.93 2.35
C CYS A 147 -65.34 18.93 1.70
N GLY A 148 -65.67 17.91 0.90
CA GLY A 148 -67.02 17.71 0.36
C GLY A 148 -68.07 17.43 1.43
N THR A 149 -67.75 16.67 2.47
CA THR A 149 -68.67 16.37 3.59
C THR A 149 -68.75 17.52 4.59
N VAL A 150 -67.66 18.24 4.88
CA VAL A 150 -67.65 19.42 5.77
C VAL A 150 -68.35 20.62 5.12
N ARG A 151 -68.27 20.78 3.80
CA ARG A 151 -68.93 21.89 3.07
C ARG A 151 -70.44 21.68 2.83
N MET A 152 -70.97 20.49 3.11
CA MET A 152 -72.42 20.17 3.04
C MET A 152 -73.09 20.05 4.43
N ARG A 153 -72.44 20.54 5.49
CA ARG A 153 -73.03 20.75 6.82
C ARG A 153 -73.00 22.23 7.15
#